data_AF-A0A125W437-F1
#
_entry.id   AF-A0A125W437-F1
#
_cell.length_a   1.000
_cell.length_b   1.000
_cell.length_c   1.000
_cell.angle_alpha   90.00
_cell.angle_beta   90.00
_cell.angle_gamma   90.00
#
_symmetry.space_group_name_H-M   'P 1'
#
loop_
_entity.id
_entity.type
_entity.pdbx_description
1 polymer ?
#
loop_
_entity_poly.entity_id
_entity_poly.type
_entity_poly.pdbx_seq_one_letter_code
_entity_poly.pdbx_strand_id
1 'polypeptide(L)'
;MKKKIVGTITLLALSALLVGGAGGALTAEAYVPQSVDNPNNLGDLPEYLRSVGIRQDEGLSEKDWAGTRVYDRNGNDLTDENQNLLHAIKFDATTSFYEFFDKETGESTGDEGTFFMTAGITDVSRLVIISETKNYQGVYPLRTLYQDTFTYRQMGKDKNGNDIEVFVENKATSGPVYGRPQPYPNNRPRTLEFTNGRRAMTEQTGQIDVNRQGDEIIGKTSFDGTPQLLWNGTKVVDKDGNDVTSANQNFISLAKFDQDSSKYEFFNLQTGETRGDYGYFKVGNQNKFRAHVSIGTNRYGAVLELTELNDNRFTYTRMGKDNEGNDIQVYVEHEPYQGTFNPEFTF
;
A
#
# COMPACT_ATOMS: atom_id res chain seq x y z
N MET A 1 30.75 -35.03 -35.96
CA MET A 1 29.88 -34.40 -34.94
C MET A 1 30.17 -32.91 -34.88
N LYS A 2 29.28 -32.05 -35.42
CA LYS A 2 29.19 -30.61 -35.10
C LYS A 2 27.73 -30.19 -35.30
N LYS A 3 26.97 -30.03 -34.22
CA LYS A 3 25.58 -29.53 -34.25
C LYS A 3 25.62 -28.02 -34.48
N LYS A 4 24.88 -27.53 -35.48
CA LYS A 4 24.56 -26.12 -35.65
C LYS A 4 23.35 -25.80 -34.77
N ILE A 5 23.49 -24.84 -33.87
CA ILE A 5 22.38 -24.27 -33.10
C ILE A 5 21.92 -23.04 -33.88
N VAL A 6 20.67 -23.08 -34.36
CA VAL A 6 19.98 -21.93 -34.96
C VAL A 6 19.22 -21.26 -33.82
N GLY A 7 19.70 -20.10 -33.38
CA GLY A 7 19.00 -19.24 -32.43
C GLY A 7 18.09 -18.29 -33.18
N THR A 8 16.79 -18.44 -32.99
CA THR A 8 15.76 -17.54 -33.52
C THR A 8 15.81 -16.21 -32.78
N ILE A 9 16.13 -15.12 -33.49
CA ILE A 9 16.06 -13.76 -32.97
C ILE A 9 14.64 -13.25 -33.21
N THR A 10 13.87 -13.10 -32.13
CA THR A 10 12.55 -12.47 -32.18
C THR A 10 12.73 -10.95 -32.19
N LEU A 11 12.43 -10.32 -33.33
CA LEU A 11 12.45 -8.88 -33.52
C LEU A 11 11.12 -8.30 -32.98
N LEU A 12 11.15 -7.62 -31.84
CA LEU A 12 9.99 -6.89 -31.31
C LEU A 12 9.94 -5.49 -31.95
N ALA A 13 8.94 -5.30 -32.81
CA ALA A 13 8.65 -4.00 -33.43
C ALA A 13 8.00 -3.06 -32.41
N LEU A 14 8.67 -1.93 -32.15
CA LEU A 14 8.17 -0.88 -31.28
C LEU A 14 7.25 0.05 -32.10
N SER A 15 5.93 -0.11 -32.00
CA SER A 15 4.97 0.83 -32.59
C SER A 15 4.67 1.96 -31.60
N ALA A 16 5.30 3.12 -31.81
CA ALA A 16 4.94 4.35 -31.10
C ALA A 16 3.61 4.89 -31.66
N LEU A 17 2.55 4.87 -30.84
CA LEU A 17 1.36 5.70 -31.09
C LEU A 17 1.67 7.13 -30.64
N LEU A 18 1.76 8.04 -31.60
CA LEU A 18 1.65 9.47 -31.38
C LEU A 18 0.17 9.84 -31.25
N VAL A 19 -0.25 10.28 -30.06
CA VAL A 19 -1.53 11.00 -29.89
C VAL A 19 -1.19 12.41 -29.38
N GLY A 20 -1.58 13.40 -30.18
CA GLY A 20 -1.33 14.81 -29.91
C GLY A 20 -2.34 15.43 -28.96
N GLY A 21 -1.83 16.29 -28.07
CA GLY A 21 -2.44 17.55 -27.65
C GLY A 21 -3.72 17.53 -26.80
N ALA A 22 -3.56 17.62 -25.48
CA ALA A 22 -4.17 18.66 -24.61
C ALA A 22 -3.85 18.39 -23.12
N GLY A 23 -3.00 19.22 -22.51
CA GLY A 23 -3.11 19.69 -21.12
C GLY A 23 -3.34 18.73 -19.93
N GLY A 24 -3.07 17.43 -20.03
CA GLY A 24 -3.11 16.49 -18.90
C GLY A 24 -1.71 16.18 -18.37
N ALA A 25 -1.54 16.13 -17.05
CA ALA A 25 -0.30 15.68 -16.43
C ALA A 25 0.00 14.23 -16.88
N LEU A 26 1.03 14.07 -17.72
CA LEU A 26 1.51 12.76 -18.14
C LEU A 26 2.25 12.12 -16.96
N THR A 27 1.62 11.15 -16.29
CA THR A 27 2.33 10.18 -15.47
C THR A 27 3.08 9.25 -16.43
N ALA A 28 4.39 9.42 -16.55
CA ALA A 28 5.22 8.46 -17.25
C ALA A 28 5.23 7.17 -16.44
N GLU A 29 4.50 6.16 -16.90
CA GLU A 29 4.49 4.83 -16.28
C GLU A 29 5.89 4.22 -16.39
N ALA A 30 6.49 3.91 -15.23
CA ALA A 30 7.76 3.22 -15.19
C ALA A 30 7.58 1.78 -15.69
N TYR A 31 8.30 1.40 -16.75
CA TYR A 31 8.42 0.02 -17.19
C TYR A 31 9.25 -0.76 -16.15
N VAL A 32 8.60 -1.66 -15.41
CA VAL A 32 9.25 -2.60 -14.49
C VAL A 32 9.44 -3.94 -15.23
N PRO A 33 10.68 -4.46 -15.40
CA PRO A 33 10.90 -5.77 -16.01
C PRO A 33 10.30 -6.88 -15.15
N GLN A 34 9.60 -7.85 -15.76
CA GLN A 34 9.12 -9.04 -15.03
C GLN A 34 10.30 -9.84 -14.46
N SER A 35 10.41 -9.91 -13.13
CA SER A 35 11.22 -10.95 -12.48
C SER A 35 10.42 -12.25 -12.42
N VAL A 36 11.03 -13.36 -12.83
CA VAL A 36 10.40 -14.69 -12.87
C VAL A 36 10.04 -15.22 -11.48
N ASP A 37 10.63 -14.66 -10.42
CA ASP A 37 10.32 -14.97 -9.01
C ASP A 37 10.02 -13.67 -8.24
N ASN A 38 8.83 -13.08 -8.43
CA ASN A 38 8.37 -11.98 -7.59
C ASN A 38 7.45 -12.52 -6.49
N PRO A 39 7.92 -12.68 -5.23
CA PRO A 39 7.09 -13.23 -4.16
C PRO A 39 5.87 -12.34 -3.86
N ASN A 40 5.88 -11.06 -4.24
CA ASN A 40 4.73 -10.18 -4.06
C ASN A 40 3.63 -10.37 -5.13
N ASN A 41 3.92 -11.10 -6.23
CA ASN A 41 2.98 -11.32 -7.33
C ASN A 41 2.16 -12.61 -7.13
N LEU A 42 1.27 -12.59 -6.13
CA LEU A 42 0.38 -13.72 -5.85
C LEU A 42 -0.50 -14.03 -7.07
N GLY A 43 -0.38 -15.25 -7.59
CA GLY A 43 -1.07 -15.70 -8.80
C GLY A 43 -0.31 -15.48 -10.11
N ASP A 44 0.95 -15.05 -10.06
CA ASP A 44 1.85 -14.89 -11.21
C ASP A 44 1.22 -14.06 -12.34
N LEU A 45 0.52 -12.97 -11.97
CA LEU A 45 -0.19 -12.13 -12.91
C LEU A 45 0.78 -11.39 -13.85
N PRO A 46 0.48 -11.30 -15.15
CA PRO A 46 1.16 -10.37 -16.05
C PRO A 46 1.02 -8.92 -15.58
N GLU A 47 2.04 -8.08 -15.81
CA GLU A 47 2.08 -6.68 -15.34
C GLU A 47 0.85 -5.84 -15.70
N TYR A 48 0.26 -6.06 -16.87
CA TYR A 48 -0.92 -5.31 -17.33
C TYR A 48 -2.21 -5.66 -16.59
N LEU A 49 -2.24 -6.75 -15.82
CA LEU A 49 -3.36 -7.12 -14.94
C LEU A 49 -3.14 -6.69 -13.49
N ARG A 50 -1.96 -6.14 -13.16
CA ARG A 50 -1.60 -5.75 -11.81
C ARG A 50 -1.95 -4.28 -11.59
N SER A 51 -2.31 -3.92 -10.36
CA SER A 51 -2.58 -2.52 -10.02
C SER A 51 -1.34 -1.65 -10.31
N VAL A 52 -1.55 -0.36 -10.52
CA VAL A 52 -0.43 0.60 -10.65
C VAL A 52 0.33 0.64 -9.32
N GLY A 53 -0.39 0.68 -8.19
CA GLY A 53 0.18 0.76 -6.85
C GLY A 53 1.17 -0.36 -6.52
N ILE A 54 0.84 -1.63 -6.76
CA ILE A 54 1.74 -2.75 -6.41
C ILE A 54 3.04 -2.73 -7.24
N ARG A 55 2.97 -2.27 -8.49
CA ARG A 55 4.14 -2.09 -9.36
C ARG A 55 5.00 -0.90 -8.92
N GLN A 56 4.36 0.16 -8.42
CA GLN A 56 5.05 1.29 -7.80
C GLN A 56 5.75 0.90 -6.50
N ASP A 57 5.11 0.09 -5.64
CA ASP A 57 5.72 -0.46 -4.41
C ASP A 57 6.99 -1.24 -4.72
N GLU A 58 6.96 -2.07 -5.77
CA GLU A 58 8.12 -2.83 -6.25
C GLU A 58 9.23 -1.91 -6.75
N GLY A 59 8.91 -0.92 -7.57
CA GLY A 59 9.87 0.08 -8.03
C GLY A 59 10.49 0.90 -6.89
N LEU A 60 9.73 1.22 -5.85
CA LEU A 60 10.23 1.85 -4.61
C LEU A 60 11.17 0.92 -3.85
N SER A 61 10.88 -0.39 -3.83
CA SER A 61 11.65 -1.39 -3.08
C SER A 61 13.00 -1.73 -3.70
N GLU A 62 13.22 -1.41 -4.98
CA GLU A 62 14.49 -1.64 -5.67
C GLU A 62 15.65 -0.78 -5.13
N LYS A 63 15.35 0.36 -4.51
CA LYS A 63 16.32 1.42 -4.21
C LYS A 63 16.24 1.87 -2.75
N ASP A 64 17.36 2.38 -2.28
CA ASP A 64 17.42 3.19 -1.06
C ASP A 64 17.18 4.64 -1.49
N TRP A 65 16.35 5.37 -0.75
CA TRP A 65 15.95 6.73 -1.08
C TRP A 65 16.44 7.71 -0.02
N ALA A 66 16.65 8.95 -0.40
CA ALA A 66 16.83 10.05 0.56
C ALA A 66 16.13 11.32 0.06
N GLY A 67 15.39 11.97 0.95
CA GLY A 67 14.82 13.30 0.68
C GLY A 67 15.93 14.28 0.35
N THR A 68 15.87 14.97 -0.78
CA THR A 68 16.92 15.91 -1.22
C THR A 68 16.46 17.36 -1.17
N ARG A 69 15.21 17.64 -1.56
CA ARG A 69 14.69 18.99 -1.74
C ARG A 69 13.21 19.07 -1.42
N VAL A 70 12.77 20.25 -1.00
CA VAL A 70 11.37 20.57 -0.77
C VAL A 70 11.00 21.79 -1.59
N TYR A 71 9.90 21.72 -2.33
CA TYR A 71 9.43 22.82 -3.16
C TYR A 71 7.98 23.17 -2.88
N ASP A 72 7.60 24.44 -2.99
CA ASP A 72 6.17 24.76 -3.16
C ASP A 72 5.67 24.39 -4.57
N ARG A 73 4.39 24.63 -4.83
CA ARG A 73 3.77 24.36 -6.15
C ARG A 73 4.37 25.17 -7.29
N ASN A 74 4.97 26.32 -7.01
CA ASN A 74 5.58 27.19 -8.00
C ASN A 74 7.05 26.82 -8.27
N GLY A 75 7.59 25.82 -7.55
CA GLY A 75 8.98 25.39 -7.67
C GLY A 75 9.95 26.24 -6.86
N ASN A 76 9.46 27.06 -5.91
CA ASN A 76 10.35 27.76 -4.99
C ASN A 76 10.96 26.76 -4.02
N ASP A 77 12.28 26.80 -3.87
CA ASP A 77 13.01 25.96 -2.93
C ASP A 77 12.71 26.41 -1.49
N LEU A 78 12.20 25.45 -0.70
CA LEU A 78 11.85 25.57 0.71
C LEU A 78 12.54 24.47 1.55
N THR A 79 13.67 23.96 1.05
CA THR A 79 14.39 22.84 1.68
C THR A 79 14.87 23.22 3.08
N ASP A 80 15.38 24.42 3.27
CA ASP A 80 15.91 24.89 4.56
C ASP A 80 14.81 24.98 5.64
N GLU A 81 13.59 25.37 5.26
CA GLU A 81 12.44 25.47 6.15
C GLU A 81 11.82 24.10 6.50
N ASN A 82 12.18 23.05 5.77
CA ASN A 82 11.51 21.74 5.83
C ASN A 82 12.49 20.56 5.96
N GLN A 83 13.66 20.77 6.57
CA GLN A 83 14.66 19.70 6.77
C GLN A 83 14.11 18.47 7.50
N ASN A 84 13.13 18.66 8.39
CA ASN A 84 12.45 17.57 9.12
C ASN A 84 11.65 16.62 8.21
N LEU A 85 11.32 17.02 6.98
CA LEU A 85 10.66 16.18 5.98
C LEU A 85 11.65 15.29 5.22
N LEU A 86 12.97 15.49 5.40
CA LEU A 86 14.00 14.83 4.64
C LEU A 86 14.66 13.74 5.48
N HIS A 87 14.32 12.50 5.20
CA HIS A 87 14.92 11.30 5.79
C HIS A 87 15.38 10.34 4.68
N ALA A 88 16.22 9.37 5.03
CA ALA A 88 16.51 8.23 4.18
C ALA A 88 15.43 7.15 4.36
N ILE A 89 15.11 6.39 3.31
CA ILE A 89 13.99 5.44 3.31
C ILE A 89 14.40 4.13 2.66
N LYS A 90 14.04 3.04 3.32
CA LYS A 90 14.03 1.69 2.74
C LYS A 90 12.58 1.19 2.67
N PHE A 91 12.21 0.61 1.53
CA PHE A 91 10.92 -0.01 1.30
C PHE A 91 11.08 -1.49 0.95
N ASP A 92 10.09 -2.29 1.34
CA ASP A 92 9.93 -3.68 0.92
C ASP A 92 8.46 -3.97 0.59
N ALA A 93 8.17 -4.14 -0.71
CA ALA A 93 6.82 -4.35 -1.23
C ALA A 93 6.21 -5.67 -0.74
N THR A 94 7.01 -6.74 -0.70
CA THR A 94 6.57 -8.09 -0.36
C THR A 94 5.95 -8.15 1.04
N THR A 95 6.55 -7.47 2.01
CA THR A 95 6.05 -7.37 3.39
C THR A 95 5.33 -6.04 3.67
N SER A 96 5.23 -5.19 2.65
CA SER A 96 4.65 -3.83 2.68
C SER A 96 5.20 -3.02 3.85
N PHE A 97 6.52 -3.03 4.03
CA PHE A 97 7.22 -2.47 5.18
C PHE A 97 8.14 -1.33 4.79
N TYR A 98 8.19 -0.30 5.63
CA TYR A 98 9.13 0.81 5.48
C TYR A 98 9.86 1.06 6.80
N GLU A 99 11.01 1.72 6.68
CA GLU A 99 11.71 2.33 7.81
C GLU A 99 12.40 3.62 7.36
N PHE A 100 12.38 4.62 8.24
CA PHE A 100 13.08 5.89 8.05
C PHE A 100 14.40 5.92 8.82
N PHE A 101 15.42 6.43 8.14
CA PHE A 101 16.79 6.54 8.63
C PHE A 101 17.27 7.99 8.56
N ASP A 102 18.22 8.33 9.44
CA ASP A 102 18.98 9.56 9.30
C ASP A 102 19.76 9.56 7.99
N LYS A 103 19.75 10.70 7.28
CA LYS A 103 20.36 10.80 5.95
C LYS A 103 21.88 10.83 5.97
N GLU A 104 22.48 11.29 7.06
CA GLU A 104 23.94 11.45 7.18
C GLU A 104 24.59 10.16 7.70
N THR A 105 23.98 9.54 8.71
CA THR A 105 24.56 8.38 9.39
C THR A 105 24.01 7.05 8.87
N GLY A 106 22.80 7.04 8.29
CA GLY A 106 22.08 5.82 7.95
C GLY A 106 21.53 5.08 9.17
N GLU A 107 21.58 5.67 10.36
CA GLU A 107 20.99 5.10 11.57
C GLU A 107 19.46 5.22 11.56
N SER A 108 18.76 4.22 12.09
CA SER A 108 17.31 4.26 12.17
C SER A 108 16.82 5.43 13.02
N THR A 109 15.75 6.10 12.57
CA THR A 109 15.01 7.09 13.37
C THR A 109 14.06 6.43 14.39
N GLY A 110 13.95 5.10 14.34
CA GLY A 110 12.96 4.31 15.04
C GLY A 110 11.53 4.57 14.57
N ASP A 111 11.35 5.03 13.33
CA ASP A 111 10.06 5.11 12.64
C ASP A 111 9.99 4.05 11.55
N GLU A 112 9.27 2.99 11.86
CA GLU A 112 9.02 1.83 11.00
C GLU A 112 7.53 1.45 11.04
N GLY A 113 7.07 0.83 9.97
CA GLY A 113 5.69 0.37 9.88
C GLY A 113 5.27 -0.05 8.48
N THR A 114 3.98 0.10 8.20
CA THR A 114 3.38 -0.34 6.94
C THR A 114 3.32 0.80 5.94
N PHE A 115 3.70 0.51 4.68
CA PHE A 115 3.46 1.42 3.55
C PHE A 115 2.74 0.70 2.41
N PHE A 116 2.07 1.47 1.56
CA PHE A 116 1.63 1.02 0.25
C PHE A 116 1.27 2.22 -0.63
N MET A 117 1.45 2.09 -1.93
CA MET A 117 0.81 2.95 -2.92
C MET A 117 -0.63 2.49 -3.15
N THR A 118 -1.59 3.42 -3.16
CA THR A 118 -2.97 3.09 -3.56
C THR A 118 -3.01 2.52 -4.98
N ALA A 119 -3.98 1.66 -5.25
CA ALA A 119 -4.02 0.83 -6.45
C ALA A 119 -3.91 1.60 -7.76
N GLY A 120 -4.47 2.82 -7.83
CA GLY A 120 -4.19 3.76 -8.91
C GLY A 120 -4.82 3.40 -10.26
N ILE A 121 -5.86 2.55 -10.28
CA ILE A 121 -6.56 2.14 -11.50
C ILE A 121 -7.78 3.04 -11.75
N THR A 122 -8.60 3.26 -10.73
CA THR A 122 -9.82 4.10 -10.82
C THR A 122 -9.74 5.41 -10.01
N ASP A 123 -8.66 5.62 -9.26
CA ASP A 123 -8.39 6.86 -8.50
C ASP A 123 -6.88 7.20 -8.54
N VAL A 124 -6.50 8.39 -8.07
CA VAL A 124 -5.11 8.86 -8.06
C VAL A 124 -4.22 8.07 -7.08
N SER A 125 -2.95 7.89 -7.46
CA SER A 125 -1.93 7.27 -6.61
C SER A 125 -1.60 8.13 -5.39
N ARG A 126 -1.61 7.52 -4.21
CA ARG A 126 -1.20 8.12 -2.93
C ARG A 126 -0.28 7.12 -2.23
N LEU A 127 0.83 7.61 -1.67
CA LEU A 127 1.61 6.87 -0.70
C LEU A 127 0.86 6.91 0.63
N VAL A 128 0.55 5.74 1.18
CA VAL A 128 0.04 5.58 2.53
C VAL A 128 1.17 5.12 3.44
N ILE A 129 1.29 5.76 4.60
CA ILE A 129 2.22 5.40 5.68
C ILE A 129 1.41 5.18 6.95
N ILE A 130 1.62 4.06 7.62
CA ILE A 130 1.07 3.73 8.94
C ILE A 130 2.24 3.35 9.83
N SER A 131 2.68 4.29 10.67
CA SER A 131 3.79 4.04 11.59
C SER A 131 3.33 3.16 12.75
N GLU A 132 4.00 2.02 12.91
CA GLU A 132 3.72 1.05 13.97
C GLU A 132 4.48 1.40 15.27
N THR A 133 5.39 2.37 15.20
CA THR A 133 6.30 2.77 16.30
C THR A 133 6.12 4.22 16.74
N LYS A 134 5.68 5.13 15.85
CA LYS A 134 5.46 6.55 16.16
C LYS A 134 3.98 6.95 16.24
N ASN A 135 3.05 6.00 16.10
CA ASN A 135 1.61 6.21 16.29
C ASN A 135 1.01 7.36 15.45
N TYR A 136 1.39 7.42 14.17
CA TYR A 136 0.77 8.35 13.21
C TYR A 136 0.51 7.66 11.87
N GLN A 137 -0.26 8.34 11.02
CA GLN A 137 -0.51 7.92 9.66
C GLN A 137 -0.32 9.10 8.71
N GLY A 138 0.12 8.80 7.49
CA GLY A 138 0.31 9.76 6.41
C GLY A 138 -0.37 9.29 5.13
N VAL A 139 -0.98 10.21 4.40
CA VAL A 139 -1.50 9.96 3.05
C VAL A 139 -0.98 11.06 2.15
N TYR A 140 -0.01 10.70 1.31
CA TYR A 140 0.77 11.64 0.51
C TYR A 140 0.48 11.42 -0.98
N PRO A 141 -0.24 12.33 -1.65
CA PRO A 141 -0.47 12.23 -3.09
C PRO A 141 0.85 12.14 -3.85
N LEU A 142 0.96 11.16 -4.75
CA LEU A 142 2.13 10.98 -5.58
C LEU A 142 2.25 12.15 -6.56
N ARG A 143 3.46 12.67 -6.73
CA ARG A 143 3.79 13.63 -7.80
C ARG A 143 4.64 13.01 -8.89
N THR A 144 5.64 12.21 -8.52
CA THR A 144 6.57 11.59 -9.47
C THR A 144 7.11 10.30 -8.89
N LEU A 145 7.15 9.23 -9.69
CA LEU A 145 7.94 8.04 -9.41
C LEU A 145 8.53 7.57 -10.75
N TYR A 146 9.80 7.92 -10.98
CA TYR A 146 10.47 7.61 -12.23
C TYR A 146 11.98 7.55 -12.02
N GLN A 147 12.60 6.47 -12.49
CA GLN A 147 14.04 6.24 -12.40
C GLN A 147 14.57 6.36 -10.95
N ASP A 148 15.32 7.42 -10.67
CA ASP A 148 15.90 7.75 -9.37
C ASP A 148 15.15 8.87 -8.65
N THR A 149 13.92 9.21 -9.06
CA THR A 149 13.13 10.31 -8.47
C THR A 149 11.81 9.79 -7.93
N PHE A 150 11.55 10.09 -6.66
CA PHE A 150 10.30 9.81 -5.97
C PHE A 150 9.84 11.06 -5.23
N THR A 151 8.75 11.68 -5.68
CA THR A 151 8.24 12.94 -5.13
C THR A 151 6.78 12.76 -4.72
N TYR A 152 6.44 13.22 -3.53
CA TYR A 152 5.07 13.23 -3.01
C TYR A 152 4.72 14.59 -2.41
N ARG A 153 3.43 14.83 -2.19
CA ARG A 153 2.92 16.07 -1.60
C ARG A 153 2.58 15.87 -0.12
N GLN A 154 2.98 16.82 0.72
CA GLN A 154 2.66 16.87 2.15
C GLN A 154 2.48 18.33 2.62
N MET A 155 1.95 18.53 3.82
CA MET A 155 2.00 19.82 4.49
C MET A 155 3.43 20.12 4.99
N GLY A 156 3.92 21.30 4.67
CA GLY A 156 5.21 21.83 5.13
C GLY A 156 5.08 23.31 5.50
N LYS A 157 6.21 23.98 5.60
CA LYS A 157 6.32 25.39 6.00
C LYS A 157 6.86 26.26 4.86
N ASP A 158 6.29 27.46 4.71
CA ASP A 158 6.90 28.52 3.90
C ASP A 158 7.99 29.28 4.69
N LYS A 159 8.62 30.27 4.06
CA LYS A 159 9.66 31.14 4.67
C LYS A 159 9.18 31.93 5.89
N ASN A 160 7.87 32.10 6.05
CA ASN A 160 7.26 32.80 7.18
C ASN A 160 6.74 31.84 8.26
N GLY A 161 6.90 30.52 8.08
CA GLY A 161 6.39 29.48 8.98
C GLY A 161 4.90 29.16 8.81
N ASN A 162 4.26 29.64 7.74
CA ASN A 162 2.87 29.30 7.42
C ASN A 162 2.77 27.88 6.88
N ASP A 163 1.68 27.19 7.20
CA ASP A 163 1.39 25.87 6.66
C ASP A 163 0.98 25.96 5.18
N ILE A 164 1.73 25.27 4.32
CA ILE A 164 1.45 25.19 2.88
C ILE A 164 1.66 23.76 2.35
N GLU A 165 1.05 23.45 1.21
CA GLU A 165 1.39 22.23 0.47
C GLU A 165 2.80 22.36 -0.13
N VAL A 166 3.64 21.35 0.12
CA VAL A 166 4.98 21.23 -0.46
C VAL A 166 5.16 19.87 -1.14
N PHE A 167 6.11 19.82 -2.07
CA PHE A 167 6.55 18.63 -2.77
C PHE A 167 7.90 18.19 -2.22
N VAL A 168 7.94 17.04 -1.57
CA VAL A 168 9.16 16.45 -1.01
C VAL A 168 9.77 15.54 -2.06
N GLU A 169 10.90 15.97 -2.63
CA GLU A 169 11.64 15.21 -3.64
C GLU A 169 12.64 14.28 -2.95
N ASN A 170 12.54 12.99 -3.27
CA ASN A 170 13.49 11.96 -2.84
C ASN A 170 14.27 11.46 -4.05
N LYS A 171 15.57 11.26 -3.86
CA LYS A 171 16.46 10.70 -4.86
C LYS A 171 16.99 9.35 -4.42
N ALA A 172 17.14 8.44 -5.37
CA ALA A 172 17.75 7.15 -5.09
C ALA A 172 19.25 7.32 -4.78
N THR A 173 19.69 6.80 -3.63
CA THR A 173 21.09 6.77 -3.19
C THR A 173 21.80 5.50 -3.65
N SER A 174 21.05 4.45 -4.00
CA SER A 174 21.53 3.21 -4.62
C SER A 174 20.97 3.02 -6.05
N GLY A 175 21.45 1.99 -6.75
CA GLY A 175 21.01 1.66 -8.10
C GLY A 175 21.78 2.41 -9.21
N PRO A 176 21.28 2.39 -10.44
CA PRO A 176 22.01 2.86 -11.61
C PRO A 176 22.21 4.38 -11.59
N VAL A 177 23.20 4.80 -12.37
CA VAL A 177 23.36 6.20 -12.79
C VAL A 177 22.58 6.34 -14.09
N TYR A 178 21.42 7.00 -14.05
CA TYR A 178 20.51 7.18 -15.19
C TYR A 178 21.04 8.18 -16.23
N GLY A 179 22.26 7.93 -16.73
CA GLY A 179 22.91 8.70 -17.77
C GLY A 179 22.85 8.03 -19.14
N ARG A 180 23.89 8.27 -19.95
CA ARG A 180 24.04 7.64 -21.27
C ARG A 180 24.17 6.11 -21.17
N PRO A 181 23.70 5.34 -22.17
CA PRO A 181 23.77 3.88 -22.19
C PRO A 181 25.15 3.35 -21.82
N GLN A 182 25.21 2.37 -20.91
CA GLN A 182 26.44 1.70 -20.49
C GLN A 182 26.31 0.20 -20.77
N PRO A 183 27.22 -0.41 -21.55
CA PRO A 183 27.21 -1.86 -21.75
C PRO A 183 27.57 -2.62 -20.46
N TYR A 184 28.34 -1.98 -19.57
CA TYR A 184 28.76 -2.52 -18.28
C TYR A 184 28.50 -1.48 -17.19
N PRO A 185 27.26 -1.36 -16.70
CA PRO A 185 26.88 -0.33 -15.75
C PRO A 185 27.56 -0.57 -14.39
N ASN A 186 28.14 0.48 -13.81
CA ASN A 186 28.67 0.47 -12.45
C ASN A 186 27.60 1.05 -11.50
N ASN A 187 26.75 0.19 -10.98
CA ASN A 187 25.61 0.60 -10.14
C ASN A 187 26.04 0.82 -8.69
N ARG A 188 25.38 1.77 -8.01
CA ARG A 188 25.60 2.04 -6.59
C ARG A 188 24.98 0.90 -5.76
N PRO A 189 25.72 0.31 -4.81
CA PRO A 189 25.17 -0.73 -3.93
C PRO A 189 24.12 -0.13 -2.99
N ARG A 190 23.24 -0.99 -2.46
CA ARG A 190 22.37 -0.65 -1.33
C ARG A 190 23.17 -0.68 -0.03
N THR A 191 22.76 0.11 0.94
CA THR A 191 23.43 0.22 2.23
C THR A 191 22.47 0.24 3.41
N LEU A 192 21.21 0.62 3.22
CA LEU A 192 20.23 0.62 4.29
C LEU A 192 19.75 -0.81 4.56
N GLU A 193 19.66 -1.17 5.84
CA GLU A 193 19.08 -2.42 6.31
C GLU A 193 18.03 -2.12 7.37
N PHE A 194 16.94 -2.90 7.36
CA PHE A 194 15.91 -2.73 8.37
C PHE A 194 16.46 -3.10 9.76
N THR A 195 16.05 -2.36 10.79
CA THR A 195 16.38 -2.68 12.18
C THR A 195 15.74 -4.00 12.58
N ASN A 196 14.43 -4.13 12.34
CA ASN A 196 13.65 -5.33 12.68
C ASN A 196 13.05 -6.01 11.45
N GLY A 197 12.50 -5.22 10.52
CA GLY A 197 11.66 -5.70 9.44
C GLY A 197 10.28 -6.18 9.91
N ARG A 198 9.47 -6.68 8.97
CA ARG A 198 8.15 -7.23 9.27
C ARG A 198 8.26 -8.48 10.14
N ARG A 199 7.59 -8.50 11.30
CA ARG A 199 7.48 -9.71 12.13
C ARG A 199 6.86 -10.88 11.36
N ALA A 200 7.20 -12.11 11.77
CA ALA A 200 6.44 -13.28 11.34
C ALA A 200 4.98 -13.18 11.80
N MET A 201 4.05 -13.47 10.89
CA MET A 201 2.61 -13.55 11.13
C MET A 201 2.20 -15.01 10.97
N THR A 202 1.86 -15.66 12.08
CA THR A 202 1.64 -17.12 12.17
C THR A 202 0.25 -17.49 12.67
N GLU A 203 -0.58 -16.53 13.08
CA GLU A 203 -1.94 -16.80 13.53
C GLU A 203 -2.79 -17.31 12.35
N GLN A 204 -3.56 -18.37 12.58
CA GLN A 204 -4.36 -18.99 11.55
C GLN A 204 -5.57 -19.72 12.16
N THR A 205 -6.76 -19.35 11.71
CA THR A 205 -8.04 -19.96 12.10
C THR A 205 -8.69 -20.72 10.95
N GLY A 206 -8.26 -20.45 9.71
CA GLY A 206 -8.79 -21.09 8.52
C GLY A 206 -7.84 -21.00 7.32
N GLN A 207 -8.34 -21.30 6.14
CA GLN A 207 -7.56 -21.22 4.90
C GLN A 207 -7.23 -19.75 4.57
N ILE A 208 -5.98 -19.49 4.20
CA ILE A 208 -5.53 -18.21 3.64
C ILE A 208 -5.13 -18.49 2.19
N ASP A 209 -5.86 -17.89 1.25
CA ASP A 209 -5.54 -17.92 -0.17
C ASP A 209 -4.27 -17.09 -0.42
N VAL A 210 -3.29 -17.69 -1.09
CA VAL A 210 -2.00 -17.08 -1.47
C VAL A 210 -1.77 -17.13 -2.99
N ASN A 211 -2.81 -17.47 -3.76
CA ASN A 211 -2.76 -17.56 -5.22
C ASN A 211 -3.44 -16.36 -5.90
N ARG A 212 -4.05 -15.46 -5.12
CA ARG A 212 -4.61 -14.18 -5.58
C ARG A 212 -4.23 -13.08 -4.59
N GLN A 213 -4.21 -11.84 -5.06
CA GLN A 213 -4.04 -10.70 -4.17
C GLN A 213 -5.24 -10.60 -3.23
N GLY A 214 -5.00 -10.41 -1.94
CA GLY A 214 -6.09 -10.29 -0.97
C GLY A 214 -6.99 -9.08 -1.22
N ASP A 215 -6.46 -8.02 -1.83
CA ASP A 215 -7.25 -6.87 -2.29
C ASP A 215 -8.33 -7.30 -3.29
N GLU A 216 -8.03 -8.25 -4.18
CA GLU A 216 -8.99 -8.82 -5.13
C GLU A 216 -10.03 -9.70 -4.42
N ILE A 217 -9.60 -10.50 -3.44
CA ILE A 217 -10.49 -11.42 -2.70
C ILE A 217 -11.58 -10.65 -1.95
N ILE A 218 -11.22 -9.55 -1.27
CA ILE A 218 -12.19 -8.78 -0.47
C ILE A 218 -12.82 -7.61 -1.22
N GLY A 219 -12.17 -7.11 -2.28
CA GLY A 219 -12.51 -5.87 -2.97
C GLY A 219 -12.71 -6.01 -4.47
N LYS A 220 -13.10 -7.20 -4.95
CA LYS A 220 -13.25 -7.50 -6.38
C LYS A 220 -14.02 -6.41 -7.13
N THR A 221 -13.47 -5.94 -8.25
CA THR A 221 -14.16 -5.06 -9.20
C THR A 221 -14.55 -5.79 -10.47
N SER A 222 -15.57 -5.29 -11.17
CA SER A 222 -15.84 -5.64 -12.56
C SER A 222 -14.81 -5.00 -13.49
N PHE A 223 -14.85 -5.36 -14.77
CA PHE A 223 -13.91 -4.83 -15.77
C PHE A 223 -13.92 -3.29 -15.89
N ASP A 224 -15.05 -2.64 -15.58
CA ASP A 224 -15.20 -1.18 -15.61
C ASP A 224 -14.82 -0.49 -14.29
N GLY A 225 -14.31 -1.24 -13.31
CA GLY A 225 -13.89 -0.73 -12.02
C GLY A 225 -14.99 -0.61 -10.95
N THR A 226 -16.19 -1.14 -11.21
CA THR A 226 -17.28 -1.11 -10.20
C THR A 226 -17.04 -2.17 -9.11
N PRO A 227 -16.97 -1.82 -7.81
CA PRO A 227 -16.81 -2.79 -6.73
C PRO A 227 -18.01 -3.74 -6.63
N GLN A 228 -17.74 -5.05 -6.57
CA GLN A 228 -18.75 -6.11 -6.63
C GLN A 228 -19.08 -6.73 -5.28
N LEU A 229 -18.23 -6.52 -4.27
CA LEU A 229 -18.33 -7.22 -2.99
C LEU A 229 -18.72 -6.29 -1.85
N LEU A 230 -19.52 -6.86 -0.94
CA LEU A 230 -19.84 -6.32 0.36
C LEU A 230 -19.67 -7.44 1.37
N TRP A 231 -19.20 -7.09 2.57
CA TRP A 231 -18.95 -8.02 3.65
C TRP A 231 -19.62 -7.53 4.91
N ASN A 232 -20.04 -8.43 5.79
CA ASN A 232 -20.38 -8.03 7.16
C ASN A 232 -19.68 -8.88 8.19
N GLY A 233 -19.33 -8.25 9.32
CA GLY A 233 -18.92 -9.00 10.50
C GLY A 233 -20.05 -9.93 10.92
N THR A 234 -19.76 -11.22 11.12
CA THR A 234 -20.75 -12.23 11.49
C THR A 234 -20.65 -12.60 12.97
N LYS A 235 -19.43 -12.79 13.47
CA LYS A 235 -19.15 -13.10 14.87
C LYS A 235 -17.76 -12.64 15.30
N VAL A 236 -17.60 -12.45 16.60
CA VAL A 236 -16.32 -12.25 17.27
C VAL A 236 -16.11 -13.39 18.25
N VAL A 237 -15.01 -14.11 18.11
CA VAL A 237 -14.67 -15.25 18.98
C VAL A 237 -13.35 -15.03 19.69
N ASP A 238 -13.17 -15.64 20.86
CA ASP A 238 -11.86 -15.75 21.49
C ASP A 238 -11.00 -16.86 20.83
N LYS A 239 -9.79 -17.07 21.34
CA LYS A 239 -8.85 -18.11 20.87
C LYS A 239 -9.38 -19.55 20.96
N ASP A 240 -10.34 -19.80 21.85
CA ASP A 240 -10.92 -21.12 22.09
C ASP A 240 -12.21 -21.29 21.27
N GLY A 241 -12.62 -20.27 20.51
CA GLY A 241 -13.81 -20.26 19.66
C GLY A 241 -15.09 -19.88 20.40
N ASN A 242 -15.00 -19.37 21.64
CA ASN A 242 -16.18 -18.91 22.37
C ASN A 242 -16.69 -17.60 21.80
N ASP A 243 -18.00 -17.48 21.64
CA ASP A 243 -18.65 -16.27 21.12
C ASP A 243 -18.59 -15.13 22.16
N VAL A 244 -17.91 -14.05 21.80
CA VAL A 244 -17.78 -12.81 22.57
C VAL A 244 -18.31 -11.61 21.78
N THR A 245 -19.17 -11.84 20.79
CA THR A 245 -19.70 -10.80 19.90
C THR A 245 -20.45 -9.71 20.68
N SER A 246 -21.18 -10.08 21.72
CA SER A 246 -21.90 -9.13 22.60
C SER A 246 -20.99 -8.06 23.21
N ALA A 247 -19.75 -8.43 23.54
CA ALA A 247 -18.75 -7.53 24.12
C ALA A 247 -17.99 -6.70 23.08
N ASN A 248 -18.09 -7.05 21.79
CA ASN A 248 -17.30 -6.49 20.69
C ASN A 248 -18.14 -6.01 19.51
N GLN A 249 -19.41 -5.64 19.74
CA GLN A 249 -20.35 -5.21 18.69
C GLN A 249 -19.83 -4.03 17.86
N ASN A 250 -18.96 -3.20 18.43
CA ASN A 250 -18.33 -2.09 17.74
C ASN A 250 -17.43 -2.53 16.57
N PHE A 251 -16.94 -3.78 16.54
CA PHE A 251 -16.17 -4.35 15.43
C PHE A 251 -17.04 -4.87 14.28
N ILE A 252 -18.34 -5.06 14.50
CA ILE A 252 -19.27 -5.49 13.47
C ILE A 252 -19.68 -4.31 12.60
N SER A 253 -19.38 -4.41 11.30
CA SER A 253 -19.75 -3.40 10.29
C SER A 253 -20.18 -4.09 9.00
N LEU A 254 -20.96 -3.38 8.18
CA LEU A 254 -21.01 -3.63 6.74
C LEU A 254 -19.77 -2.96 6.13
N ALA A 255 -18.94 -3.70 5.42
CA ALA A 255 -17.68 -3.22 4.86
C ALA A 255 -17.69 -3.32 3.34
N LYS A 256 -17.27 -2.22 2.69
CA LYS A 256 -17.03 -2.15 1.25
C LYS A 256 -15.56 -1.91 0.99
N PHE A 257 -14.99 -2.66 0.05
CA PHE A 257 -13.60 -2.55 -0.38
C PHE A 257 -13.56 -2.45 -1.91
N ASP A 258 -12.58 -1.70 -2.42
CA ASP A 258 -12.36 -1.54 -3.86
C ASP A 258 -10.87 -1.76 -4.19
N GLN A 259 -10.59 -2.84 -4.93
CA GLN A 259 -9.23 -3.20 -5.33
C GLN A 259 -8.57 -2.21 -6.30
N ASP A 260 -9.35 -1.42 -7.04
CA ASP A 260 -8.85 -0.55 -8.12
C ASP A 260 -8.53 0.87 -7.63
N SER A 261 -9.14 1.29 -6.52
CA SER A 261 -8.86 2.57 -5.86
C SER A 261 -8.16 2.43 -4.49
N SER A 262 -8.11 1.22 -3.93
CA SER A 262 -7.75 0.94 -2.53
C SER A 262 -8.67 1.60 -1.50
N LYS A 263 -9.86 2.07 -1.90
CA LYS A 263 -10.82 2.67 -0.96
C LYS A 263 -11.50 1.60 -0.12
N TYR A 264 -11.72 1.92 1.15
CA TYR A 264 -12.62 1.18 2.02
C TYR A 264 -13.58 2.12 2.74
N GLU A 265 -14.72 1.59 3.16
CA GLU A 265 -15.63 2.27 4.07
C GLU A 265 -16.41 1.27 4.92
N PHE A 266 -16.60 1.64 6.19
CA PHE A 266 -17.43 0.90 7.13
C PHE A 266 -18.76 1.60 7.36
N PHE A 267 -19.83 0.84 7.19
CA PHE A 267 -21.21 1.23 7.35
C PHE A 267 -21.83 0.49 8.53
N ASN A 268 -22.83 1.11 9.16
CA ASN A 268 -23.62 0.48 10.19
C ASN A 268 -24.46 -0.64 9.55
N LEU A 269 -24.35 -1.86 10.07
CA LEU A 269 -24.98 -3.05 9.48
C LEU A 269 -26.52 -2.99 9.49
N GLN A 270 -27.12 -2.30 10.48
CA GLN A 270 -28.57 -2.22 10.65
C GLN A 270 -29.22 -1.11 9.82
N THR A 271 -28.47 -0.06 9.48
CA THR A 271 -29.01 1.15 8.83
C THR A 271 -28.45 1.41 7.44
N GLY A 272 -27.30 0.83 7.08
CA GLY A 272 -26.60 1.11 5.82
C GLY A 272 -25.86 2.44 5.79
N GLU A 273 -25.99 3.25 6.84
CA GLU A 273 -25.36 4.57 6.95
C GLU A 273 -23.86 4.46 7.27
N THR A 274 -23.06 5.40 6.75
CA THR A 274 -21.62 5.43 7.04
C THR A 274 -21.35 5.57 8.54
N ARG A 275 -20.31 4.88 9.03
CA ARG A 275 -19.81 5.08 10.39
C ARG A 275 -18.84 6.27 10.48
N GLY A 276 -18.59 6.96 9.36
CA GLY A 276 -17.55 7.98 9.26
C GLY A 276 -16.13 7.41 9.32
N ASP A 277 -15.99 6.09 9.12
CA ASP A 277 -14.71 5.38 9.10
C ASP A 277 -14.45 4.86 7.68
N TYR A 278 -13.61 5.60 6.97
CA TYR A 278 -13.31 5.39 5.56
C TYR A 278 -11.90 5.90 5.23
N GLY A 279 -11.33 5.37 4.18
CA GLY A 279 -10.02 5.77 3.69
C GLY A 279 -9.39 4.70 2.81
N TYR A 280 -8.12 4.39 3.02
CA TYR A 280 -7.38 3.50 2.11
C TYR A 280 -6.95 2.21 2.82
N PHE A 281 -7.04 1.07 2.13
CA PHE A 281 -6.67 -0.24 2.66
C PHE A 281 -5.66 -0.96 1.77
N LYS A 282 -4.97 -1.94 2.37
CA LYS A 282 -4.08 -2.90 1.71
C LYS A 282 -4.14 -4.25 2.41
N VAL A 283 -4.27 -5.32 1.65
CA VAL A 283 -3.92 -6.67 2.08
C VAL A 283 -2.51 -6.98 1.58
N GLY A 284 -1.58 -7.25 2.51
CA GLY A 284 -0.15 -7.37 2.21
C GLY A 284 0.52 -8.50 2.97
N ASN A 285 1.85 -8.62 2.80
CA ASN A 285 2.67 -9.66 3.41
C ASN A 285 2.16 -11.08 3.13
N GLN A 286 2.07 -11.47 1.86
CA GLN A 286 1.52 -12.79 1.47
C GLN A 286 0.10 -13.02 2.01
N ASN A 287 -0.74 -11.98 1.93
CA ASN A 287 -2.10 -11.98 2.46
C ASN A 287 -2.22 -12.22 3.98
N LYS A 288 -1.17 -11.93 4.76
CA LYS A 288 -1.15 -12.13 6.21
C LYS A 288 -1.61 -10.94 7.04
N PHE A 289 -1.78 -9.76 6.46
CA PHE A 289 -2.42 -8.66 7.18
C PHE A 289 -3.37 -7.88 6.27
N ARG A 290 -4.36 -7.24 6.89
CA ARG A 290 -5.09 -6.12 6.31
C ARG A 290 -4.71 -4.85 7.08
N ALA A 291 -4.17 -3.87 6.36
CA ALA A 291 -3.88 -2.56 6.89
C ALA A 291 -4.88 -1.56 6.34
N HIS A 292 -5.20 -0.54 7.12
CA HIS A 292 -6.02 0.56 6.66
C HIS A 292 -5.73 1.86 7.42
N VAL A 293 -5.95 2.98 6.75
CA VAL A 293 -5.88 4.34 7.33
C VAL A 293 -7.24 5.01 7.19
N SER A 294 -7.80 5.42 8.33
CA SER A 294 -9.04 6.19 8.35
C SER A 294 -8.75 7.68 8.20
N ILE A 295 -9.36 8.30 7.20
CA ILE A 295 -9.29 9.74 6.94
C ILE A 295 -10.60 10.48 7.32
N GLY A 296 -11.57 9.74 7.84
CA GLY A 296 -12.89 10.25 8.21
C GLY A 296 -12.91 10.94 9.57
N THR A 297 -13.98 10.69 10.34
CA THR A 297 -14.26 11.39 11.61
C THR A 297 -13.24 11.11 12.69
N ASN A 298 -12.64 9.92 12.67
CA ASN A 298 -11.61 9.51 13.60
C ASN A 298 -10.36 9.09 12.83
N ARG A 299 -9.26 9.81 13.01
CA ARG A 299 -7.99 9.51 12.33
C ARG A 299 -7.23 8.43 13.07
N TYR A 300 -7.06 7.29 12.44
CA TYR A 300 -6.27 6.18 12.97
C TYR A 300 -5.75 5.29 11.85
N GLY A 301 -4.74 4.48 12.16
CA GLY A 301 -4.26 3.40 11.31
C GLY A 301 -4.37 2.07 12.04
N ALA A 302 -4.58 1.00 11.28
CA ALA A 302 -4.57 -0.35 11.80
C ALA A 302 -3.77 -1.26 10.89
N VAL A 303 -3.05 -2.21 11.49
CA VAL A 303 -2.38 -3.31 10.80
C VAL A 303 -2.84 -4.58 11.52
N LEU A 304 -3.76 -5.31 10.90
CA LEU A 304 -4.47 -6.42 11.52
C LEU A 304 -4.07 -7.72 10.86
N GLU A 305 -3.55 -8.67 11.63
CA GLU A 305 -3.16 -9.98 11.11
C GLU A 305 -4.39 -10.77 10.66
N LEU A 306 -4.36 -11.27 9.43
CA LEU A 306 -5.38 -12.13 8.84
C LEU A 306 -5.10 -13.58 9.22
N THR A 307 -6.13 -14.23 9.75
CA THR A 307 -6.09 -15.61 10.23
C THR A 307 -6.89 -16.55 9.34
N GLU A 308 -7.74 -16.01 8.47
CA GLU A 308 -8.46 -16.69 7.39
C GLU A 308 -8.72 -15.67 6.28
N LEU A 309 -8.58 -16.07 5.01
CA LEU A 309 -8.89 -15.23 3.86
C LEU A 309 -9.19 -16.11 2.64
N ASN A 310 -10.45 -16.10 2.21
CA ASN A 310 -10.95 -16.77 1.01
C ASN A 310 -12.27 -16.12 0.57
N ASP A 311 -12.86 -16.57 -0.54
CA ASP A 311 -14.09 -15.96 -1.08
C ASP A 311 -15.32 -16.09 -0.16
N ASN A 312 -15.31 -17.02 0.79
CA ASN A 312 -16.42 -17.23 1.72
C ASN A 312 -16.24 -16.50 3.05
N ARG A 313 -14.99 -16.27 3.47
CA ARG A 313 -14.68 -15.70 4.77
C ARG A 313 -13.34 -14.99 4.78
N PHE A 314 -13.28 -13.85 5.46
CA PHE A 314 -12.02 -13.33 5.98
C PHE A 314 -12.13 -13.05 7.47
N THR A 315 -11.04 -13.28 8.19
CA THR A 315 -10.96 -13.13 9.64
C THR A 315 -9.67 -12.43 9.99
N TYR A 316 -9.76 -11.41 10.83
CA TYR A 316 -8.58 -10.75 11.41
C TYR A 316 -8.58 -10.89 12.93
N THR A 317 -7.39 -10.78 13.53
CA THR A 317 -7.23 -10.86 14.97
C THR A 317 -6.74 -9.54 15.57
N ARG A 318 -7.21 -9.20 16.77
CA ARG A 318 -6.82 -8.01 17.54
C ARG A 318 -7.17 -8.15 19.02
N MET A 319 -6.75 -7.19 19.83
CA MET A 319 -7.29 -7.04 21.19
C MET A 319 -8.77 -6.59 21.15
N GLY A 320 -9.58 -7.25 21.98
CA GLY A 320 -10.99 -6.98 22.22
C GLY A 320 -11.35 -7.33 23.68
N LYS A 321 -12.62 -7.57 23.94
CA LYS A 321 -13.16 -7.86 25.28
C LYS A 321 -13.80 -9.23 25.37
N ASP A 322 -13.69 -9.90 26.52
CA ASP A 322 -14.58 -11.02 26.85
C ASP A 322 -15.92 -10.52 27.41
N ASN A 323 -16.83 -11.44 27.75
CA ASN A 323 -18.16 -11.08 28.27
C ASN A 323 -18.10 -10.50 29.70
N GLU A 324 -16.99 -10.71 30.41
CA GLU A 324 -16.69 -10.14 31.72
C GLU A 324 -15.99 -8.76 31.63
N GLY A 325 -15.60 -8.32 30.43
CA GLY A 325 -14.96 -7.03 30.16
C GLY A 325 -13.42 -7.03 30.26
N ASN A 326 -12.79 -8.20 30.39
CA ASN A 326 -11.33 -8.33 30.38
C ASN A 326 -10.79 -8.15 28.96
N ASP A 327 -9.57 -7.61 28.85
CA ASP A 327 -8.87 -7.50 27.57
C ASP A 327 -8.33 -8.86 27.13
N ILE A 328 -8.80 -9.34 25.97
CA ILE A 328 -8.39 -10.62 25.40
C ILE A 328 -8.09 -10.50 23.90
N GLN A 329 -7.35 -11.45 23.36
CA GLN A 329 -7.24 -11.62 21.91
C GLN A 329 -8.58 -12.12 21.35
N VAL A 330 -9.07 -11.48 20.31
CA VAL A 330 -10.30 -11.86 19.62
C VAL A 330 -10.10 -11.97 18.11
N TYR A 331 -10.95 -12.75 17.46
CA TYR A 331 -10.96 -13.01 16.02
C TYR A 331 -12.31 -12.55 15.46
N VAL A 332 -12.28 -11.62 14.51
CA VAL A 332 -13.49 -11.00 13.94
C VAL A 332 -13.73 -11.58 12.56
N GLU A 333 -14.73 -12.44 12.46
CA GLU A 333 -15.09 -13.16 11.23
C GLU A 333 -16.02 -12.32 10.36
N HIS A 334 -15.80 -12.34 9.05
CA HIS A 334 -16.61 -11.65 8.05
C HIS A 334 -16.97 -12.59 6.91
N GLU A 335 -18.22 -12.53 6.46
CA GLU A 335 -18.73 -13.31 5.33
C GLU A 335 -19.39 -12.37 4.31
N PRO A 336 -19.60 -12.80 3.04
CA PRO A 336 -20.30 -12.00 2.04
C PRO A 336 -21.66 -11.54 2.54
N TYR A 337 -21.96 -10.27 2.36
CA TYR A 337 -23.17 -9.65 2.87
C TYR A 337 -24.41 -10.09 2.09
N GLN A 338 -25.37 -10.68 2.79
CA GLN A 338 -26.61 -11.22 2.22
C GLN A 338 -27.84 -10.30 2.40
N GLY A 339 -27.65 -9.11 2.96
CA GLY A 339 -28.74 -8.16 3.15
C GLY A 339 -29.01 -7.31 1.90
N THR A 340 -29.84 -6.27 2.06
CA THR A 340 -30.35 -5.48 0.93
C THR A 340 -29.65 -4.14 0.72
N PHE A 341 -28.81 -3.70 1.65
CA PHE A 341 -28.08 -2.44 1.49
C PHE A 341 -27.01 -2.57 0.41
N ASN A 342 -26.92 -1.57 -0.47
CA ASN A 342 -25.82 -1.41 -1.41
C ASN A 342 -25.27 0.02 -1.27
N PRO A 343 -24.50 0.30 -0.21
CA PRO A 343 -24.04 1.65 0.06
C PRO A 343 -22.96 2.08 -0.94
N GLU A 344 -23.02 3.35 -1.33
CA GLU A 344 -21.98 4.03 -2.09
C GLU A 344 -20.89 4.57 -1.15
N PHE A 345 -19.66 4.69 -1.67
CA PHE A 345 -18.62 5.40 -0.93
C PHE A 345 -19.00 6.86 -0.72
N THR A 346 -18.74 7.40 0.47
CA THR A 346 -19.08 8.78 0.84
C THR A 346 -17.95 9.80 0.63
N PHE A 347 -16.79 9.35 0.12
CA PHE A 347 -15.58 10.16 -0.07
C PHE A 347 -14.92 9.94 -1.43
#